data_AF-A0A3D0US49-F1
#
_entry.id   AF-A0A3D0US49-F1
#
_cell.length_a   1.000
_cell.length_b   1.000
_cell.length_c   1.000
_cell.angle_alpha   90.00
_cell.angle_beta   90.00
_cell.angle_gamma   90.00
#
_symmetry.space_group_name_H-M   'P 1'
#
loop_
_entity.id
_entity.type
_entity.pdbx_description
1 polymer ?
#
loop_
_entity_poly.entity_id
_entity_poly.type
_entity_poly.pdbx_seq_one_letter_code
_entity_poly.pdbx_strand_id
1 'polypeptide(L)'
;MEKEDGEINPYTDTLESIYRKYRAFYLRPKIYFFHEGKRIVVEQLDLDENLYTENQNKPLLSKENLLLNKCVKTILIKPEGKKSMDRDSFKNGYLK
;
A
#
# COMPACT_ATOMS: atom_id res chain seq x y z
N MET A 1 20.78 0.25 -3.40
CA MET A 1 19.31 0.29 -3.31
C MET A 1 18.79 0.37 -4.72
N GLU A 2 18.30 -0.75 -5.22
CA GLU A 2 17.76 -0.88 -6.56
C GLU A 2 16.26 -0.60 -6.55
N LYS A 3 15.68 -0.35 -7.73
CA LYS A 3 14.23 -0.07 -7.83
C LYS A 3 13.38 -1.23 -7.32
N GLU A 4 13.89 -2.46 -7.45
CA GLU A 4 13.22 -3.72 -7.09
C GLU A 4 13.04 -3.88 -5.58
N ASP A 5 13.90 -3.25 -4.77
CA ASP A 5 13.84 -3.32 -3.30
C ASP A 5 12.53 -2.75 -2.72
N GLY A 6 11.86 -1.89 -3.48
CA GLY A 6 10.59 -1.26 -3.09
C GLY A 6 9.34 -2.13 -3.33
N GLU A 7 9.48 -3.29 -3.97
CA GLU A 7 8.32 -4.14 -4.24
C GLU A 7 7.75 -4.75 -2.95
N ILE A 8 6.42 -4.72 -2.85
CA ILE A 8 5.65 -5.34 -1.78
C ILE A 8 4.51 -6.19 -2.36
N ASN A 9 4.07 -7.18 -1.61
CA ASN A 9 2.80 -7.85 -1.87
C ASN A 9 1.74 -7.38 -0.86
N PRO A 10 0.79 -6.50 -1.25
CA PRO A 10 -0.16 -5.92 -0.31
C PRO A 10 -1.17 -6.93 0.24
N TYR A 11 -1.24 -8.14 -0.35
CA TYR A 11 -2.19 -9.18 -0.01
C TYR A 11 -1.63 -10.27 0.92
N THR A 12 -0.30 -10.38 1.02
CA THR A 12 0.37 -11.44 1.80
C THR A 12 1.42 -10.91 2.75
N ASP A 13 2.11 -9.82 2.42
CA ASP A 13 3.08 -9.24 3.34
C ASP A 13 2.34 -8.67 4.54
N THR A 14 2.91 -8.82 5.74
CA THR A 14 2.37 -8.18 6.93
C THR A 14 2.44 -6.67 6.79
N LEU A 15 1.45 -5.97 7.34
CA LEU A 15 1.45 -4.51 7.37
C LEU A 15 2.71 -3.97 8.05
N GLU A 16 3.23 -4.65 9.07
CA GLU A 16 4.51 -4.30 9.69
C GLU A 16 5.66 -4.28 8.68
N SER A 17 5.82 -5.36 7.90
CA SER A 17 6.89 -5.47 6.91
C SER A 17 6.75 -4.40 5.83
N ILE A 18 5.53 -4.17 5.36
CA ILE A 18 5.20 -3.12 4.38
C ILE A 18 5.53 -1.75 4.94
N TYR A 19 5.09 -1.44 6.16
CA TYR A 19 5.26 -0.13 6.78
C TYR A 19 6.75 0.14 7.08
N ARG A 20 7.50 -0.87 7.52
CA ARG A 20 8.95 -0.80 7.67
C ARG A 20 9.63 -0.46 6.34
N LYS A 21 9.26 -1.12 5.24
CA LYS A 21 9.76 -0.78 3.90
C LYS A 21 9.36 0.64 3.49
N TYR A 22 8.09 1.02 3.68
CA TYR A 22 7.60 2.38 3.39
C TYR A 22 8.45 3.45 4.08
N ARG A 23 8.75 3.26 5.37
CA ARG A 23 9.60 4.17 6.15
C ARG A 23 11.05 4.17 5.65
N ALA A 24 11.60 3.02 5.28
CA ALA A 24 12.96 2.92 4.74
C ALA A 24 13.12 3.58 3.35
N PHE A 25 12.05 3.56 2.54
CA PHE A 25 12.07 4.03 1.14
C PHE A 25 11.28 5.32 0.91
N TYR A 26 11.04 6.12 1.95
CA TYR A 26 10.17 7.30 1.91
C TYR A 26 10.53 8.29 0.78
N LEU A 27 11.83 8.50 0.52
CA LEU A 27 12.30 9.41 -0.54
C LEU A 27 12.51 8.71 -1.89
N ARG A 28 13.21 7.57 -1.93
CA ARG A 28 13.40 6.70 -3.11
C ARG A 28 13.74 5.27 -2.68
N PRO A 29 13.35 4.23 -3.45
CA PRO A 29 12.55 4.26 -4.68
C PRO A 29 11.03 4.38 -4.46
N LYS A 30 10.57 4.61 -3.22
CA LYS A 30 9.19 4.36 -2.75
C LYS A 30 8.80 2.88 -2.84
N ILE A 31 7.82 2.48 -2.04
CA ILE A 31 7.25 1.13 -2.18
C ILE A 31 6.20 1.10 -3.29
N TYR A 32 6.04 -0.06 -3.91
CA TYR A 32 5.05 -0.27 -4.97
C TYR A 32 4.61 -1.73 -5.03
N PHE A 33 3.49 -1.98 -5.71
CA PHE A 33 2.99 -3.31 -6.03
C PHE A 33 2.40 -3.33 -7.44
N PHE A 34 2.11 -4.53 -7.94
CA PHE A 34 1.41 -4.71 -9.21
C PHE A 34 -0.05 -5.12 -8.97
N HIS A 35 -0.95 -4.50 -9.73
CA HIS A 35 -2.36 -4.88 -9.80
C HIS A 35 -2.78 -4.87 -11.27
N GLU A 36 -3.32 -5.99 -11.76
CA GLU A 36 -3.67 -6.18 -13.19
C GLU A 36 -2.54 -5.80 -14.15
N GLY A 37 -1.29 -6.16 -13.80
CA GLY A 37 -0.10 -5.88 -14.61
C GLY A 37 0.34 -4.40 -14.60
N LYS A 38 -0.35 -3.51 -13.88
CA LYS A 38 0.04 -2.10 -13.74
C LYS A 38 0.77 -1.87 -12.42
N ARG A 39 1.86 -1.10 -12.49
CA ARG A 39 2.58 -0.68 -11.29
C ARG A 39 1.79 0.38 -10.53
N ILE A 40 1.66 0.21 -9.21
CA ILE A 40 1.01 1.15 -8.31
C ILE A 40 2.02 1.54 -7.23
N VAL A 41 2.40 2.82 -7.22
CA VAL A 41 3.31 3.37 -6.21
C VAL A 41 2.50 3.84 -5.01
N VAL A 42 2.94 3.50 -3.79
CA VAL A 42 2.37 4.09 -2.56
C VAL A 42 3.17 5.33 -2.23
N GLU A 43 2.50 6.48 -2.30
CA GLU A 43 3.12 7.79 -2.06
C GLU A 43 2.94 8.27 -0.62
N GLN A 44 1.87 7.85 0.03
CA GLN A 44 1.56 8.15 1.42
C GLN A 44 0.87 6.95 2.04
N LEU A 45 1.26 6.62 3.27
CA LEU A 45 0.64 5.59 4.09
C LEU A 45 0.70 6.04 5.55
N ASP A 46 -0.44 6.45 6.09
CA ASP A 46 -0.58 6.88 7.48
C ASP A 46 -1.41 5.85 8.25
N LEU A 47 -0.91 5.48 9.43
CA LEU A 47 -1.50 4.45 10.27
C LEU A 47 -2.06 5.03 11.58
N ASP A 48 -3.09 4.39 12.11
CA ASP A 48 -3.58 4.57 13.47
C ASP A 48 -2.77 3.70 14.42
N GLU A 49 -1.98 4.33 15.29
CA GLU A 49 -1.10 3.64 16.24
C GLU A 49 -1.87 2.73 17.22
N ASN A 50 -3.08 3.12 17.64
CA ASN A 50 -3.88 2.33 18.57
C ASN A 50 -4.35 1.03 17.91
N LEU A 51 -4.76 1.10 16.63
CA LEU A 51 -5.21 -0.06 15.87
C LEU A 51 -4.03 -0.86 15.28
N TYR A 52 -2.86 -0.24 15.14
CA TYR A 52 -1.70 -0.87 14.51
C TYR A 52 -1.24 -2.10 15.27
N THR A 53 -1.10 -2.02 16.60
CA THR A 53 -0.63 -3.12 17.45
C THR A 53 -1.45 -4.41 17.24
N GLU A 54 -2.76 -4.29 17.04
CA GLU A 54 -3.67 -5.42 16.84
C GLU A 54 -3.73 -5.93 15.38
N ASN A 55 -3.31 -5.11 14.41
CA ASN A 55 -3.52 -5.39 12.99
C ASN A 55 -2.22 -5.43 12.16
N GLN A 56 -1.05 -5.19 12.77
CA GLN A 56 0.24 -5.18 12.08
C GLN A 56 0.61 -6.52 11.43
N ASN A 57 0.10 -7.64 11.97
CA ASN A 57 0.32 -9.00 11.46
C ASN A 57 -0.63 -9.37 10.29
N LYS A 58 -1.57 -8.49 9.95
CA LYS A 58 -2.51 -8.67 8.83
C LYS A 58 -1.99 -7.93 7.60
N PRO A 59 -2.39 -8.33 6.38
CA PRO A 59 -1.96 -7.65 5.16
C PRO A 59 -2.49 -6.21 5.06
N LEU A 60 -1.92 -5.44 4.12
CA LEU A 60 -2.39 -4.09 3.80
C LEU A 60 -3.78 -4.11 3.13
N LEU A 61 -4.03 -5.09 2.26
CA LEU A 61 -5.29 -5.33 1.58
C LEU A 61 -5.78 -6.76 1.85
N SER A 62 -7.06 -6.92 2.18
CA SER A 62 -7.68 -8.25 2.25
C SER A 62 -7.82 -8.86 0.86
N LYS A 63 -7.48 -10.14 0.70
CA LYS A 63 -7.62 -10.85 -0.58
C LYS A 63 -9.06 -10.99 -1.04
N GLU A 64 -9.97 -11.19 -0.10
CA GLU A 64 -11.38 -11.52 -0.39
C GLU A 64 -12.16 -10.32 -0.91
N ASN A 65 -11.97 -9.15 -0.31
CA ASN A 65 -12.82 -7.97 -0.53
C ASN A 65 -12.03 -6.70 -0.87
N LEU A 66 -10.71 -6.81 -1.03
CA LEU A 66 -9.81 -5.70 -1.34
C LEU A 66 -9.97 -4.53 -0.34
N LEU A 67 -10.28 -4.88 0.92
CA LEU A 67 -10.44 -3.91 2.00
C LEU A 67 -9.08 -3.56 2.59
N LEU A 68 -8.85 -2.27 2.83
CA LEU A 68 -7.68 -1.82 3.55
C LEU A 68 -7.68 -2.37 4.97
N ASN A 69 -6.48 -2.59 5.49
CA ASN A 69 -6.26 -2.83 6.90
C ASN A 69 -6.90 -1.70 7.73
N LYS A 70 -7.60 -2.06 8.82
CA LYS A 70 -8.38 -1.14 9.64
C LYS A 70 -7.57 0.00 10.24
N CYS A 71 -6.27 -0.20 10.45
CA CYS A 71 -5.42 0.86 10.98
C CYS A 71 -4.92 1.84 9.92
N VAL A 72 -5.25 1.69 8.62
CA VAL A 72 -4.88 2.68 7.61
C VAL A 72 -5.82 3.88 7.70
N LYS A 73 -5.28 5.05 8.07
CA LYS A 73 -6.00 6.33 8.10
C LYS A 73 -6.07 6.96 6.71
N THR A 74 -4.91 7.01 6.05
CA THR A 74 -4.75 7.64 4.74
C THR A 74 -3.84 6.77 3.90
N ILE A 75 -4.20 6.61 2.63
CA ILE A 75 -3.31 6.06 1.63
C ILE A 75 -3.45 6.86 0.34
N LEU A 76 -2.31 7.27 -0.23
CA LEU A 76 -2.24 7.91 -1.53
C LEU A 76 -1.44 7.00 -2.45
N ILE A 77 -2.05 6.64 -3.58
CA ILE A 77 -1.43 5.76 -4.56
C ILE A 77 -1.40 6.37 -5.94
N LYS A 78 -0.38 6.01 -6.71
CA LYS A 78 -0.16 6.49 -8.06
C LYS A 78 -0.05 5.31 -9.02
N PRO A 79 -1.15 4.96 -9.71
CA PRO A 79 -1.10 4.01 -10.82
C PRO A 79 -0.21 4.53 -11.94
N GLU A 80 0.41 3.60 -12.66
CA GLU A 80 1.24 3.91 -13.83
C GLU A 80 0.51 4.77 -14.86
N GLY A 81 1.18 5.85 -15.30
CA GLY A 81 0.61 6.81 -16.26
C GLY A 81 -0.52 7.69 -15.71
N LYS A 82 -0.80 7.67 -14.40
CA LYS A 82 -1.87 8.48 -13.78
C LYS A 82 -1.33 9.41 -12.70
N LYS A 83 -2.19 10.35 -12.29
CA LYS A 83 -1.98 11.18 -11.10
C LYS A 83 -2.25 10.36 -9.84
N SER A 84 -1.67 10.82 -8.74
CA SER A 84 -1.91 10.28 -7.41
C SER A 84 -3.37 10.44 -7.03
N MET A 85 -3.93 9.43 -6.37
CA MET A 85 -5.33 9.38 -5.98
C MET A 85 -5.50 8.65 -4.66
N ASP A 86 -6.59 8.96 -3.97
CA ASP A 86 -6.99 8.24 -2.76
C ASP A 86 -7.50 6.83 -3.08
N ARG A 87 -7.73 6.06 -2.02
CA ARG A 87 -8.22 4.69 -2.13
C ARG A 87 -9.62 4.60 -2.73
N ASP A 88 -10.52 5.55 -2.44
CA ASP A 88 -11.90 5.46 -2.93
C ASP A 88 -11.95 5.68 -4.44
N SER A 89 -11.16 6.64 -4.94
CA SER A 89 -10.92 6.86 -6.36
C SER A 89 -10.29 5.64 -7.03
N PHE A 90 -9.32 5.01 -6.36
CA PHE A 90 -8.71 3.80 -6.87
C PHE A 90 -9.69 2.62 -6.90
N LYS A 91 -10.48 2.41 -5.84
CA LYS A 91 -11.49 1.34 -5.78
C LYS A 91 -12.51 1.49 -6.90
N ASN A 92 -13.03 2.70 -7.11
CA ASN A 92 -14.03 2.98 -8.14
C ASN A 92 -13.50 2.80 -9.57
N GLY A 93 -12.19 2.98 -9.79
CA GLY A 93 -11.56 2.90 -11.10
C GLY A 93 -10.88 1.55 -11.44
N TYR A 94 -10.41 0.81 -10.43
CA TYR A 94 -9.49 -0.32 -10.61
C TYR A 94 -9.87 -1.60 -9.87
N LEU A 95 -10.73 -1.55 -8.85
CA LEU A 95 -11.12 -2.73 -8.05
C LEU A 95 -12.58 -3.14 -8.36
N LYS A 96 -12.96 -3.12 -9.64
CA LYS A 96 -14.31 -3.49 -10.10
C LYS A 96 -14.64 -4.96 -9.88
#